data_AF-A0A085JHA1-F1
#
_entry.id   AF-A0A085JHA1-F1
#
_cell.length_a   1.000
_cell.length_b   1.000
_cell.length_c   1.000
_cell.angle_alpha   90.00
_cell.angle_beta   90.00
_cell.angle_gamma   90.00
#
_symmetry.space_group_name_H-M   'P 1'
#
loop_
_entity.id
_entity.type
_entity.pdbx_description
1 polymer ?
#
loop_
_entity_poly.entity_id
_entity_poly.type
_entity_poly.pdbx_seq_one_letter_code
_entity_poly.pdbx_strand_id
1 'polypeptide(L)'
;MADDESMKIRYQLFGLLVVFCVILPASSKSRLADLADLYQLPQTGLNPREDVGKGPSTPPKNTALPVQHYNRWLPLLGEQAVERGYELPLPFGIGINYMNIRQNIDVKSIAFSGLGLGNRALPGGLFAIDASKTRQYSQTRTLRLDTWILPFWDLYGITGQTRGHSMSSVGVDSDPDQFKGDLINQMIAGIIHGMHHAGSFDNLNFELKFKGNTYGIGTVLAGGSGDWYGLLDINYTQTRFDILDGSITALTVSPRAGYRVDTPGLRAIGLPPGKLNLWVGTMYQNVQQEFKGSLNDLSMPASLKALMAMANQKGEGRFDVKQHLQSPWNILLGAQYSMTKHFNLATELGFAERHSIMVSGEYRF
;
A
#
# COMPACT_ATOMS: atom_id res chain seq x y z
N MET A 1 16.35 -24.75 -10.10
CA MET A 1 15.00 -25.28 -9.79
C MET A 1 14.86 -25.73 -8.33
N ALA A 2 15.93 -26.09 -7.61
CA ALA A 2 15.87 -26.49 -6.19
C ALA A 2 15.83 -25.33 -5.17
N ASP A 3 16.30 -24.12 -5.53
CA ASP A 3 16.32 -22.98 -4.60
C ASP A 3 14.95 -22.30 -4.40
N ASP A 4 14.08 -22.31 -5.41
CA ASP A 4 12.77 -21.64 -5.38
C ASP A 4 11.77 -22.34 -4.45
N GLU A 5 11.85 -23.67 -4.34
CA GLU A 5 11.02 -24.43 -3.39
C GLU A 5 11.48 -24.29 -1.94
N SER A 6 12.80 -24.24 -1.69
CA SER A 6 13.32 -24.06 -0.33
C SER A 6 12.93 -22.70 0.26
N MET A 7 12.81 -21.69 -0.61
CA MET A 7 12.44 -20.34 -0.23
C MET A 7 10.93 -20.22 0.04
N LYS A 8 10.08 -20.82 -0.81
CA LYS A 8 8.61 -20.93 -0.59
C LYS A 8 8.27 -21.63 0.73
N ILE A 9 8.98 -22.71 1.05
CA ILE A 9 8.78 -23.48 2.29
C ILE A 9 9.17 -22.65 3.54
N ARG A 10 10.26 -21.89 3.47
CA ARG A 10 10.67 -20.98 4.57
C ARG A 10 9.67 -19.85 4.81
N TYR A 11 9.05 -19.31 3.76
CA TYR A 11 8.02 -18.28 3.87
C TYR A 11 6.68 -18.82 4.42
N GLN A 12 6.28 -20.04 4.05
CA GLN A 12 5.09 -20.67 4.64
C GLN A 12 5.30 -21.00 6.12
N LEU A 13 6.49 -21.44 6.51
CA LEU A 13 6.83 -21.71 7.91
C LEU A 13 6.85 -20.43 8.77
N PHE A 14 7.37 -19.31 8.27
CA PHE A 14 7.33 -18.03 8.99
C PHE A 14 5.93 -17.42 9.04
N GLY A 15 5.14 -17.53 7.96
CA GLY A 15 3.73 -17.13 7.93
C GLY A 15 2.89 -17.94 8.92
N LEU A 16 3.15 -19.25 9.05
CA LEU A 16 2.49 -20.11 10.03
C LEU A 16 2.90 -19.75 11.47
N LEU A 17 4.15 -19.36 11.70
CA LEU A 17 4.66 -19.01 13.04
C LEU A 17 4.00 -17.74 13.60
N VAL A 18 3.68 -16.77 12.74
CA VAL A 18 2.94 -15.56 13.10
C VAL A 18 1.46 -15.87 13.35
N VAL A 19 0.86 -16.79 12.58
CA VAL A 19 -0.50 -17.29 12.85
C VAL A 19 -0.56 -18.11 14.14
N PHE A 20 0.49 -18.84 14.50
CA PHE A 20 0.53 -19.66 15.72
C PHE A 20 0.66 -18.83 17.01
N CYS A 21 1.28 -17.64 16.96
CA CYS A 21 1.29 -16.72 18.11
C CYS A 21 -0.09 -16.11 18.42
N VAL A 22 -1.04 -16.17 17.48
CA VAL A 22 -2.43 -15.70 17.68
C VAL A 22 -3.29 -16.74 18.43
N ILE A 23 -2.81 -17.97 18.64
CA ILE A 23 -3.57 -19.08 19.26
C ILE A 23 -2.89 -19.62 20.54
N LEU A 24 -2.28 -18.74 21.36
CA LEU A 24 -1.90 -19.14 22.72
C LEU A 24 -3.09 -18.97 23.67
N PRO A 25 -3.48 -19.99 24.46
CA PRO A 25 -4.48 -19.83 25.49
C PRO A 25 -3.90 -18.94 26.60
N ALA A 26 -4.56 -17.81 26.84
CA ALA A 26 -4.23 -16.88 27.91
C ALA A 26 -4.44 -17.54 29.29
N SER A 27 -3.42 -18.21 29.80
CA SER A 27 -3.32 -18.60 31.21
C SER A 27 -2.41 -17.62 31.95
N SER A 28 -2.90 -16.40 32.17
CA SER A 28 -2.39 -15.55 33.25
C SER A 28 -3.46 -14.51 33.58
N LYS A 29 -3.77 -14.35 34.87
CA LYS A 29 -4.66 -13.30 35.38
C LYS A 29 -3.95 -11.94 35.28
N SER A 30 -3.78 -11.43 34.07
CA SER A 30 -3.27 -10.08 33.80
C SER A 30 -4.41 -9.22 33.23
N ARG A 31 -4.52 -7.97 33.68
CA ARG A 31 -5.57 -7.03 33.27
C ARG A 31 -5.66 -6.95 31.74
N LEU A 32 -6.87 -7.06 31.22
CA LEU A 32 -7.20 -6.85 29.80
C LEU A 32 -6.83 -5.41 29.42
N ALA A 33 -6.32 -5.20 28.21
CA ALA A 33 -5.82 -3.90 27.77
C ALA A 33 -6.51 -3.43 26.50
N ASP A 34 -6.49 -2.10 26.33
CA ASP A 34 -7.55 -1.35 25.65
C ASP A 34 -7.21 -0.94 24.22
N LEU A 35 -8.26 -0.83 23.39
CA LEU A 35 -8.18 -0.34 22.00
C LEU A 35 -7.99 1.18 21.93
N ALA A 36 -8.48 1.98 22.90
CA ALA A 36 -8.18 3.40 23.00
C ALA A 36 -6.76 3.70 23.46
N ASP A 37 -6.10 2.74 24.09
CA ASP A 37 -4.75 2.96 24.58
C ASP A 37 -3.70 3.00 23.47
N LEU A 38 -4.10 2.68 22.23
CA LEU A 38 -3.37 3.08 21.03
C LEU A 38 -3.22 4.62 20.94
N TYR A 39 -4.02 5.40 21.69
CA TYR A 39 -4.25 6.83 21.50
C TYR A 39 -4.09 7.69 22.77
N GLN A 40 -3.63 7.15 23.91
CA GLN A 40 -3.59 7.89 25.19
C GLN A 40 -2.19 8.40 25.60
N LEU A 41 -2.13 9.57 26.25
CA LEU A 41 -0.94 10.11 26.93
C LEU A 41 -0.97 9.79 28.44
N PRO A 42 0.16 9.86 29.17
CA PRO A 42 0.20 9.67 30.62
C PRO A 42 -0.58 10.78 31.34
N GLN A 43 -1.39 10.40 32.33
CA GLN A 43 -1.92 11.38 33.26
C GLN A 43 -0.78 11.92 34.13
N THR A 44 -0.53 13.22 34.03
CA THR A 44 0.37 13.92 34.96
C THR A 44 -0.24 13.89 36.35
N GLY A 45 0.26 13.00 37.20
CA GLY A 45 -0.10 12.93 38.61
C GLY A 45 0.40 14.16 39.37
N LEU A 46 -0.49 15.12 39.62
CA LEU A 46 -0.35 16.03 40.74
C LEU A 46 -0.91 15.30 41.98
N ASN A 47 -0.04 14.71 42.78
CA ASN A 47 -0.39 14.27 44.14
C ASN A 47 -0.33 15.48 45.08
N PRO A 48 -1.42 15.89 45.75
CA PRO A 48 -1.32 16.71 46.95
C PRO A 48 -1.01 15.79 48.14
N ARG A 49 0.11 16.14 48.79
CA ARG A 49 0.64 15.72 50.09
C ARG A 49 -0.29 14.92 51.01
N GLU A 50 0.24 13.79 51.49
CA GLU A 50 -0.23 13.05 52.66
C GLU A 50 -0.19 13.93 53.91
N ASP A 51 -1.31 14.05 54.62
CA ASP A 51 -1.35 14.53 56.00
C ASP A 51 -1.83 13.38 56.90
N VAL A 52 -1.01 13.09 57.91
CA VAL A 52 -1.18 11.96 58.85
C VAL A 52 -2.15 12.37 59.96
N GLY A 53 -3.27 11.65 60.09
CA GLY A 53 -4.20 11.82 61.21
C GLY A 53 -5.00 10.55 61.52
N LYS A 54 -4.82 9.99 62.72
CA LYS A 54 -5.50 8.78 63.26
C LYS A 54 -6.97 9.08 63.64
N GLY A 55 -7.90 8.19 63.29
CA GLY A 55 -9.30 8.14 63.78
C GLY A 55 -10.13 7.03 63.08
N PRO A 56 -11.17 6.46 63.70
CA PRO A 56 -11.44 5.01 63.68
C PRO A 56 -12.11 4.46 62.41
N SER A 57 -11.77 3.20 62.12
CA SER A 57 -12.19 2.39 60.98
C SER A 57 -13.71 2.28 60.83
N THR A 58 -14.22 2.91 59.77
CA THR A 58 -15.54 2.61 59.20
C THR A 58 -15.35 1.48 58.19
N PRO A 59 -16.21 0.44 58.14
CA PRO A 59 -16.05 -0.65 57.18
C PRO A 59 -16.08 -0.12 55.74
N PRO A 60 -15.31 -0.71 54.81
CA PRO A 60 -15.16 -0.16 53.48
C PRO A 60 -16.52 -0.13 52.80
N LYS A 61 -17.03 1.07 52.51
CA LYS A 61 -18.08 1.26 51.52
C LYS A 61 -17.53 0.66 50.23
N ASN A 62 -18.17 -0.41 49.75
CA ASN A 62 -18.04 -0.89 48.38
C ASN A 62 -18.30 0.30 47.46
N THR A 63 -17.24 1.01 47.11
CA THR A 63 -17.27 2.05 46.10
C THR A 63 -17.21 1.27 44.81
N ALA A 64 -18.38 0.85 44.33
CA ALA A 64 -18.52 0.37 42.97
C ALA A 64 -17.80 1.39 42.08
N LEU A 65 -16.86 0.91 41.27
CA LEU A 65 -16.17 1.74 40.29
C LEU A 65 -17.24 2.54 39.53
N PRO A 66 -17.08 3.86 39.35
CA PRO A 66 -18.08 4.67 38.66
C PRO A 66 -18.32 4.05 37.28
N VAL A 67 -19.58 3.68 37.01
CA VAL A 67 -20.01 3.15 35.71
C VAL A 67 -19.68 4.22 34.68
N GLN A 68 -18.66 3.99 33.84
CA GLN A 68 -18.37 4.89 32.73
C GLN A 68 -19.52 4.78 31.72
N HIS A 69 -20.40 5.78 31.71
CA HIS A 69 -21.46 5.85 30.72
C HIS A 69 -20.88 6.17 29.35
N TYR A 70 -21.01 5.22 28.42
CA TYR A 70 -20.60 5.39 27.04
C TYR A 70 -21.66 6.19 26.27
N ASN A 71 -21.53 7.52 26.25
CA ASN A 71 -22.52 8.42 25.63
C ASN A 71 -22.28 8.65 24.12
N ARG A 72 -22.03 7.58 23.35
CA ARG A 72 -21.81 7.66 21.89
C ARG A 72 -22.58 6.55 21.17
N TRP A 73 -23.09 6.86 20.00
CA TRP A 73 -23.80 5.92 19.13
C TRP A 73 -22.88 4.95 18.39
N LEU A 74 -21.58 5.28 18.28
CA LEU A 74 -20.55 4.43 17.68
C LEU A 74 -19.28 4.42 18.55
N PRO A 75 -18.48 3.34 18.50
CA PRO A 75 -18.81 2.02 17.93
C PRO A 75 -20.03 1.35 18.59
N LEU A 76 -20.76 0.57 17.79
CA LEU A 76 -21.78 -0.36 18.28
C LEU A 76 -21.11 -1.33 19.26
N LEU A 77 -21.82 -1.79 20.31
CA LEU A 77 -21.23 -2.56 21.42
C LEU A 77 -20.19 -1.79 22.25
N GLY A 78 -20.13 -0.46 22.12
CA GLY A 78 -19.21 0.36 22.88
C GLY A 78 -19.43 0.27 24.39
N GLU A 79 -20.68 0.31 24.85
CA GLU A 79 -21.04 0.11 26.27
C GLU A 79 -20.48 -1.21 26.81
N GLN A 80 -20.71 -2.33 26.12
CA GLN A 80 -20.26 -3.66 26.53
C GLN A 80 -18.73 -3.77 26.57
N ALA A 81 -18.04 -3.08 25.66
CA ALA A 81 -16.59 -3.03 25.67
C ALA A 81 -16.08 -2.21 26.87
N VAL A 82 -16.66 -1.04 27.13
CA VAL A 82 -16.32 -0.21 28.30
C VAL A 82 -16.61 -0.94 29.61
N GLU A 83 -17.73 -1.65 29.72
CA GLU A 83 -18.05 -2.49 30.89
C GLU A 83 -17.02 -3.59 31.13
N ARG A 84 -16.41 -4.11 30.06
CA ARG A 84 -15.31 -5.09 30.14
C ARG A 84 -13.96 -4.46 30.43
N GLY A 85 -13.94 -3.14 30.62
CA GLY A 85 -12.75 -2.36 30.92
C GLY A 85 -12.07 -1.74 29.70
N TYR A 86 -12.60 -1.94 28.49
CA TYR A 86 -12.01 -1.39 27.26
C TYR A 86 -12.30 0.09 27.11
N GLU A 87 -11.27 0.93 27.19
CA GLU A 87 -11.36 2.27 26.63
C GLU A 87 -11.42 2.21 25.10
N LEU A 88 -12.28 3.02 24.49
CA LEU A 88 -12.50 3.04 23.03
C LEU A 88 -12.00 4.32 22.36
N PRO A 89 -11.38 4.22 21.17
CA PRO A 89 -10.97 5.39 20.41
C PRO A 89 -12.18 6.27 20.06
N LEU A 90 -11.89 7.50 19.70
CA LEU A 90 -12.91 8.37 19.11
C LEU A 90 -13.39 7.77 17.78
N PRO A 91 -14.72 7.76 17.54
CA PRO A 91 -15.32 6.91 16.52
C PRO A 91 -15.11 7.42 15.10
N PHE A 92 -14.76 8.69 14.87
CA PHE A 92 -14.54 9.25 13.54
C PHE A 92 -13.09 9.70 13.38
N GLY A 93 -12.51 9.42 12.20
CA GLY A 93 -11.14 9.80 11.85
C GLY A 93 -11.05 10.54 10.52
N ILE A 94 -10.13 11.50 10.48
CA ILE A 94 -9.66 12.16 9.25
C ILE A 94 -8.14 11.99 9.20
N GLY A 95 -7.65 11.34 8.15
CA GLY A 95 -6.22 11.06 7.97
C GLY A 95 -5.67 11.64 6.67
N ILE A 96 -4.43 12.11 6.71
CA ILE A 96 -3.66 12.44 5.51
C ILE A 96 -2.49 11.46 5.44
N ASN A 97 -2.39 10.73 4.34
CA ASN A 97 -1.34 9.75 4.11
C ASN A 97 -0.47 10.18 2.93
N TYR A 98 0.84 10.02 3.10
CA TYR A 98 1.82 10.10 2.03
C TYR A 98 2.54 8.76 1.95
N MET A 99 2.56 8.17 0.75
CA MET A 99 3.23 6.90 0.51
C MET A 99 4.14 7.02 -0.71
N ASN A 100 5.36 6.54 -0.58
CA ASN A 100 6.35 6.45 -1.64
C ASN A 100 6.74 4.99 -1.82
N ILE A 101 6.65 4.46 -3.04
CA ILE A 101 6.91 3.06 -3.36
C ILE A 101 7.88 2.96 -4.53
N ARG A 102 8.81 2.00 -4.41
CA ARG A 102 9.69 1.52 -5.46
C ARG A 102 9.56 0.01 -5.57
N GLN A 103 9.23 -0.49 -6.76
CA GLN A 103 8.96 -1.92 -6.96
C GLN A 103 9.28 -2.37 -8.39
N ASN A 104 9.54 -3.68 -8.53
CA ASN A 104 9.68 -4.32 -9.83
C ASN A 104 8.31 -4.71 -10.37
N ILE A 105 8.17 -4.59 -11.68
CA ILE A 105 6.94 -4.87 -12.42
C ILE A 105 7.24 -5.89 -13.50
N ASP A 106 6.35 -6.85 -13.65
CA ASP A 106 6.35 -7.79 -14.75
C ASP A 106 5.37 -7.30 -15.82
N VAL A 107 5.86 -7.18 -17.05
CA VAL A 107 5.06 -6.76 -18.20
C VAL A 107 4.47 -7.99 -18.86
N LYS A 108 3.14 -8.08 -18.90
CA LYS A 108 2.44 -9.20 -19.53
C LYS A 108 2.35 -9.06 -21.04
N SER A 109 2.06 -7.86 -21.50
CA SER A 109 1.87 -7.59 -22.91
C SER A 109 2.05 -6.12 -23.22
N ILE A 110 2.63 -5.84 -24.38
CA ILE A 110 2.67 -4.53 -25.02
C ILE A 110 2.09 -4.74 -26.42
N ALA A 111 0.96 -4.10 -26.71
CA ALA A 111 0.29 -4.21 -28.00
C ALA A 111 0.13 -2.82 -28.64
N PHE A 112 0.23 -2.78 -29.98
CA PHE A 112 0.00 -1.59 -30.78
C PHE A 112 -1.16 -1.80 -31.75
N SER A 113 -1.87 -0.72 -32.02
CA SER A 113 -2.96 -0.69 -33.00
C SER A 113 -3.01 0.67 -33.70
N GLY A 114 -3.73 0.76 -34.82
CA GLY A 114 -3.84 2.01 -35.58
C GLY A 114 -2.57 2.42 -36.32
N LEU A 115 -1.60 1.51 -36.46
CA LEU A 115 -0.38 1.74 -37.25
C LEU A 115 -0.67 1.52 -38.74
N GLY A 116 -0.04 2.33 -39.59
CA GLY A 116 -0.17 2.26 -41.04
C GLY A 116 0.94 2.97 -41.79
N LEU A 117 1.23 2.46 -43.00
CA LEU A 117 2.17 3.04 -43.95
C LEU A 117 1.39 3.41 -45.23
N GLY A 118 1.20 4.72 -45.46
CA GLY A 118 0.31 5.21 -46.51
C GLY A 118 -1.14 4.74 -46.33
N ASN A 119 -1.68 4.03 -47.33
CA ASN A 119 -3.04 3.48 -47.30
C ASN A 119 -3.13 2.05 -46.74
N ARG A 120 -2.01 1.46 -46.27
CA ARG A 120 -2.00 0.10 -45.72
C ARG A 120 -1.92 0.14 -44.21
N ALA A 121 -2.79 -0.63 -43.54
CA ALA A 121 -2.69 -0.88 -42.12
C ALA A 121 -1.54 -1.85 -41.84
N LEU A 122 -0.74 -1.57 -40.82
CA LEU A 122 0.29 -2.49 -40.33
C LEU A 122 -0.31 -3.37 -39.24
N PRO A 123 -0.10 -4.69 -39.28
CA PRO A 123 -0.59 -5.58 -38.23
C PRO A 123 0.10 -5.27 -36.90
N GLY A 124 -0.65 -5.28 -35.80
CA GLY A 124 -0.11 -4.97 -34.47
C GLY A 124 1.02 -5.91 -34.02
N GLY A 125 1.04 -7.15 -34.52
CA GLY A 125 2.09 -8.15 -34.26
C GLY A 125 3.40 -7.93 -35.04
N LEU A 126 3.48 -6.91 -35.90
CA LEU A 126 4.71 -6.56 -36.64
C LEU A 126 5.82 -6.03 -35.72
N PHE A 127 5.47 -5.63 -34.49
CA PHE A 127 6.42 -5.15 -33.49
C PHE A 127 6.29 -6.05 -32.26
N ALA A 128 7.11 -7.10 -32.21
CA ALA A 128 7.23 -7.93 -31.03
C ALA A 128 8.09 -7.19 -30.01
N ILE A 129 7.46 -6.77 -28.91
CA ILE A 129 8.14 -6.02 -27.86
C ILE A 129 8.34 -6.90 -26.63
N ASP A 130 9.60 -7.09 -26.26
CA ASP A 130 9.98 -7.76 -25.02
C ASP A 130 10.47 -6.72 -24.01
N ALA A 131 9.92 -6.77 -22.79
CA ALA A 131 10.32 -5.90 -21.69
C ALA A 131 11.04 -6.74 -20.63
N SER A 132 12.36 -6.65 -20.61
CA SER A 132 13.21 -7.54 -19.80
C SER A 132 13.22 -7.17 -18.31
N LYS A 133 13.30 -5.87 -17.99
CA LYS A 133 13.31 -5.35 -16.61
C LYS A 133 12.52 -4.07 -16.55
N THR A 134 11.52 -4.04 -15.67
CA THR A 134 10.71 -2.84 -15.42
C THR A 134 10.75 -2.47 -13.94
N ARG A 135 11.14 -1.23 -13.67
CA ARG A 135 11.12 -0.65 -12.31
C ARG A 135 10.15 0.53 -12.27
N GLN A 136 9.25 0.49 -11.30
CA GLN A 136 8.26 1.54 -11.10
C GLN A 136 8.53 2.33 -9.82
N TYR A 137 8.31 3.63 -9.92
CA TYR A 137 8.34 4.59 -8.82
C TYR A 137 6.99 5.28 -8.74
N SER A 138 6.39 5.33 -7.55
CA SER A 138 5.11 6.00 -7.35
C SER A 138 5.03 6.70 -6.01
N GLN A 139 4.41 7.87 -6.03
CA GLN A 139 4.07 8.68 -4.87
C GLN A 139 2.56 8.87 -4.83
N THR A 140 1.97 8.57 -3.69
CA THR A 140 0.53 8.64 -3.45
C THR A 140 0.26 9.53 -2.26
N ARG A 141 -0.67 10.48 -2.41
CA ARG A 141 -1.18 11.33 -1.34
C ARG A 141 -2.67 11.10 -1.22
N THR A 142 -3.15 10.68 -0.06
CA THR A 142 -4.57 10.39 0.15
C THR A 142 -5.10 11.09 1.40
N LEU A 143 -6.34 11.52 1.29
CA LEU A 143 -7.23 11.81 2.41
C LEU A 143 -7.98 10.51 2.75
N ARG A 144 -7.99 10.15 4.02
CA ARG A 144 -8.74 9.03 4.60
C ARG A 144 -9.84 9.59 5.50
N LEU A 145 -11.03 9.03 5.38
CA LEU A 145 -12.12 9.23 6.30
C LEU A 145 -12.52 7.86 6.82
N ASP A 146 -12.52 7.69 8.13
CA ASP A 146 -12.73 6.39 8.77
C ASP A 146 -13.69 6.48 9.95
N THR A 147 -14.25 5.33 10.29
CA THR A 147 -15.09 5.20 11.48
C THR A 147 -15.04 3.81 12.08
N TRP A 148 -14.97 3.75 13.42
CA TRP A 148 -15.14 2.52 14.17
C TRP A 148 -16.61 2.14 14.24
N ILE A 149 -17.00 1.12 13.48
CA ILE A 149 -18.35 0.56 13.47
C ILE A 149 -18.56 -0.34 14.70
N LEU A 150 -17.56 -1.16 15.03
CA LEU A 150 -17.49 -1.97 16.25
C LEU A 150 -16.19 -1.64 17.00
N PRO A 151 -16.03 -2.05 18.27
CA PRO A 151 -14.84 -1.71 19.06
C PRO A 151 -13.55 -2.22 18.43
N PHE A 152 -13.66 -3.26 17.60
CA PHE A 152 -12.58 -3.94 16.90
C PHE A 152 -12.63 -3.79 15.37
N TRP A 153 -13.59 -3.04 14.82
CA TRP A 153 -13.79 -2.93 13.37
C TRP A 153 -13.91 -1.47 12.91
N ASP A 154 -12.91 -1.03 12.13
CA ASP A 154 -12.84 0.27 11.48
C ASP A 154 -13.15 0.12 9.98
N LEU A 155 -14.00 1.00 9.45
CA LEU A 155 -14.31 1.08 8.02
C LEU A 155 -13.88 2.46 7.50
N TYR A 156 -13.24 2.49 6.34
CA TYR A 156 -12.72 3.74 5.80
C TYR A 156 -12.85 3.86 4.28
N GLY A 157 -12.93 5.11 3.83
CA GLY A 157 -12.81 5.51 2.44
C GLY A 157 -11.55 6.36 2.24
N ILE A 158 -10.93 6.25 1.07
CA ILE A 158 -9.79 7.09 0.67
C ILE A 158 -10.01 7.74 -0.69
N THR A 159 -9.51 8.96 -0.82
CA THR A 159 -9.45 9.71 -2.07
C THR A 159 -8.12 10.44 -2.15
N GLY A 160 -7.56 10.61 -3.34
CA GLY A 160 -6.26 11.24 -3.47
C GLY A 160 -5.70 11.25 -4.88
N GLN A 161 -4.39 11.47 -4.96
CA GLN A 161 -3.67 11.48 -6.22
C GLN A 161 -2.45 10.58 -6.14
N THR A 162 -2.24 9.81 -7.20
CA THR A 162 -1.04 9.00 -7.41
C THR A 162 -0.32 9.50 -8.65
N ARG A 163 1.00 9.68 -8.51
CA ARG A 163 1.90 10.09 -9.60
C ARG A 163 3.10 9.18 -9.59
N GLY A 164 3.59 8.84 -10.76
CA GLY A 164 4.71 7.92 -10.88
C GLY A 164 5.27 7.85 -12.28
N HIS A 165 6.31 7.05 -12.39
CA HIS A 165 6.91 6.68 -13.66
C HIS A 165 7.34 5.23 -13.61
N SER A 166 7.25 4.57 -14.75
CA SER A 166 7.76 3.22 -14.96
C SER A 166 8.89 3.29 -15.98
N MET A 167 10.03 2.70 -15.65
CA MET A 167 11.19 2.59 -16.54
C MET A 167 11.33 1.14 -16.96
N SER A 168 11.20 0.90 -18.26
CA SER A 168 11.34 -0.42 -18.87
C SER A 168 12.53 -0.44 -19.81
N SER A 169 13.35 -1.49 -19.72
CA SER A 169 14.29 -1.85 -20.78
C SER A 169 13.54 -2.73 -21.79
N VAL A 170 13.52 -2.28 -23.04
CA VAL A 170 12.67 -2.83 -24.10
C VAL A 170 13.50 -3.25 -25.30
N GLY A 171 13.30 -4.48 -25.77
CA GLY A 171 13.74 -4.97 -27.08
C GLY A 171 12.58 -4.93 -28.08
N VAL A 172 12.83 -4.51 -29.31
CA VAL A 172 11.84 -4.56 -30.40
C VAL A 172 12.38 -5.43 -31.52
N ASP A 173 11.68 -6.52 -31.80
CA ASP A 173 11.99 -7.45 -32.89
C ASP A 173 10.73 -7.69 -33.76
N SER A 174 10.90 -8.37 -34.89
CA SER A 174 9.82 -8.87 -35.73
C SER A 174 10.26 -10.17 -36.38
N ASP A 175 9.34 -11.11 -36.54
CA ASP A 175 9.61 -12.37 -37.24
C ASP A 175 9.16 -12.27 -38.71
N PRO A 176 10.07 -12.23 -39.71
CA PRO A 176 9.70 -12.14 -41.12
C PRO A 176 8.93 -13.37 -41.61
N ASP A 177 9.11 -14.53 -40.97
CA ASP A 177 8.47 -15.77 -41.38
C ASP A 177 6.97 -15.79 -41.07
N GLN A 178 6.52 -15.00 -40.09
CA GLN A 178 5.10 -14.84 -39.76
C GLN A 178 4.31 -14.08 -40.84
N PHE A 179 5.00 -13.34 -41.71
CA PHE A 179 4.39 -12.53 -42.78
C PHE A 179 4.61 -13.12 -44.18
N LYS A 180 4.96 -14.41 -44.27
CA LYS A 180 5.05 -15.15 -45.55
C LYS A 180 3.73 -15.04 -46.31
N GLY A 181 3.77 -14.37 -47.46
CA GLY A 181 2.59 -14.11 -48.32
C GLY A 181 2.23 -12.63 -48.47
N ASP A 182 2.76 -11.74 -47.62
CA ASP A 182 2.69 -10.29 -47.79
C ASP A 182 4.09 -9.70 -47.89
N LEU A 183 4.55 -9.54 -49.14
CA LEU A 183 5.91 -9.07 -49.48
C LEU A 183 6.31 -7.77 -48.76
N ILE A 184 5.36 -6.86 -48.53
CA ILE A 184 5.67 -5.57 -47.89
C ILE A 184 5.88 -5.77 -46.39
N ASN A 185 4.97 -6.48 -45.72
CA ASN A 185 5.10 -6.75 -44.29
C ASN A 185 6.31 -7.63 -43.98
N GLN A 186 6.64 -8.59 -44.85
CA GLN A 186 7.85 -9.41 -44.75
C GLN A 186 9.14 -8.57 -44.87
N MET A 187 9.19 -7.59 -45.78
CA MET A 187 10.34 -6.68 -45.89
C MET A 187 10.48 -5.79 -44.65
N ILE A 188 9.38 -5.23 -44.15
CA ILE A 188 9.40 -4.39 -42.94
C ILE A 188 9.85 -5.21 -41.73
N ALA A 189 9.31 -6.42 -41.57
CA ALA A 189 9.73 -7.35 -40.53
C ALA A 189 11.23 -7.67 -40.62
N GLY A 190 11.76 -7.93 -41.82
CA GLY A 190 13.19 -8.20 -42.03
C GLY A 190 14.09 -7.03 -41.66
N ILE A 191 13.65 -5.79 -41.92
CA ILE A 191 14.37 -4.58 -41.51
C ILE A 191 14.38 -4.44 -39.98
N ILE A 192 13.24 -4.64 -39.32
CA ILE A 192 13.13 -4.58 -37.85
C ILE A 192 14.03 -5.65 -37.22
N HIS A 193 13.96 -6.87 -37.73
CA HIS A 193 14.77 -8.01 -37.29
C HIS A 193 16.27 -7.74 -37.42
N GLY A 194 16.70 -7.24 -38.58
CA GLY A 194 18.10 -6.88 -38.80
C GLY A 194 18.58 -5.76 -37.87
N MET A 195 17.74 -4.75 -37.60
CA MET A 195 18.08 -3.66 -36.68
C MET A 195 18.13 -4.11 -35.21
N HIS A 196 17.28 -5.06 -34.81
CA HIS A 196 17.35 -5.69 -33.49
C HIS A 196 18.68 -6.42 -33.30
N HIS A 197 19.07 -7.28 -34.25
CA HIS A 197 20.35 -7.98 -34.21
C HIS A 197 21.58 -7.07 -34.32
N ALA A 198 21.44 -5.89 -34.94
CA ALA A 198 22.47 -4.86 -34.96
C ALA A 198 22.55 -4.05 -33.64
N GLY A 199 21.72 -4.36 -32.64
CA GLY A 199 21.69 -3.69 -31.33
C GLY A 199 21.02 -2.32 -31.33
N SER A 200 20.40 -1.89 -32.45
CA SER A 200 19.74 -0.58 -32.56
C SER A 200 18.36 -0.54 -31.89
N PHE A 201 17.74 -1.71 -31.72
CA PHE A 201 16.45 -1.90 -31.03
C PHE A 201 16.54 -2.83 -29.82
N ASP A 202 17.74 -3.10 -29.34
CA ASP A 202 17.96 -3.83 -28.11
C ASP A 202 18.16 -2.84 -26.93
N ASN A 203 17.65 -3.20 -25.75
CA ASN A 203 17.81 -2.46 -24.50
C ASN A 203 17.43 -0.95 -24.57
N LEU A 204 16.34 -0.62 -25.24
CA LEU A 204 15.81 0.73 -25.31
C LEU A 204 15.14 1.11 -23.98
N ASN A 205 15.59 2.20 -23.36
CA ASN A 205 14.97 2.73 -22.15
C ASN A 205 13.68 3.47 -22.49
N PHE A 206 12.55 2.91 -22.06
CA PHE A 206 11.23 3.50 -22.20
C PHE A 206 10.73 4.00 -20.85
N GLU A 207 10.35 5.28 -20.79
CA GLU A 207 9.77 5.88 -19.59
C GLU A 207 8.27 6.16 -19.81
N LEU A 208 7.43 5.54 -18.99
CA LEU A 208 6.01 5.79 -18.94
C LEU A 208 5.65 6.59 -17.68
N LYS A 209 5.33 7.87 -17.85
CA LYS A 209 4.85 8.72 -16.77
C LYS A 209 3.34 8.57 -16.63
N PHE A 210 2.86 8.46 -15.40
CA PHE A 210 1.44 8.40 -15.11
C PHE A 210 1.06 9.29 -13.93
N LYS A 211 -0.14 9.85 -14.02
CA LYS A 211 -0.80 10.62 -12.97
C LYS A 211 -2.28 10.32 -13.02
N GLY A 212 -2.87 10.15 -11.85
CA GLY A 212 -4.29 9.85 -11.75
C GLY A 212 -4.86 10.12 -10.36
N ASN A 213 -6.19 10.18 -10.32
CA ASN A 213 -6.94 10.25 -9.08
C ASN A 213 -7.17 8.84 -8.56
N THR A 214 -6.90 8.64 -7.28
CA THR A 214 -7.03 7.36 -6.57
C THR A 214 -8.23 7.43 -5.64
N TYR A 215 -9.09 6.41 -5.70
CA TYR A 215 -10.23 6.24 -4.81
C TYR A 215 -10.19 4.82 -4.26
N GLY A 216 -10.71 4.62 -3.06
CA GLY A 216 -10.73 3.29 -2.47
C GLY A 216 -11.55 3.21 -1.21
N ILE A 217 -11.75 1.97 -0.79
CA ILE A 217 -12.39 1.62 0.47
C ILE A 217 -11.53 0.57 1.16
N GLY A 218 -11.59 0.53 2.47
CA GLY A 218 -10.91 -0.50 3.22
C GLY A 218 -11.45 -0.64 4.62
N THR A 219 -10.93 -1.62 5.31
CA THR A 219 -11.34 -2.02 6.64
C THR A 219 -10.13 -2.40 7.46
N VAL A 220 -10.16 -2.09 8.76
CA VAL A 220 -9.18 -2.56 9.72
C VAL A 220 -9.89 -3.36 10.80
N LEU A 221 -9.42 -4.57 11.05
CA LEU A 221 -9.77 -5.33 12.25
C LEU A 221 -8.65 -5.17 13.27
N ALA A 222 -9.00 -4.85 14.51
CA ALA A 222 -8.05 -4.62 15.58
C ALA A 222 -8.39 -5.45 16.81
N GLY A 223 -7.36 -6.00 17.46
CA GLY A 223 -7.50 -6.71 18.73
C GLY A 223 -6.19 -6.65 19.51
N GLY A 224 -6.26 -6.81 20.82
CA GLY A 224 -5.06 -6.77 21.65
C GLY A 224 -5.28 -7.40 23.02
N SER A 225 -4.18 -7.71 23.69
CA SER A 225 -4.15 -8.22 25.05
C SER A 225 -2.87 -7.74 25.74
N GLY A 226 -3.03 -7.03 26.86
CA GLY A 226 -1.90 -6.29 27.45
C GLY A 226 -1.33 -5.24 26.47
N ASP A 227 -0.01 -5.11 26.48
CA ASP A 227 0.68 -4.17 25.57
C ASP A 227 0.81 -4.70 24.14
N TRP A 228 0.36 -5.93 23.87
CA TRP A 228 0.36 -6.53 22.54
C TRP A 228 -0.93 -6.23 21.80
N TYR A 229 -0.81 -5.89 20.52
CA TYR A 229 -1.94 -5.68 19.63
C TYR A 229 -1.68 -6.27 18.25
N GLY A 230 -2.76 -6.56 17.54
CA GLY A 230 -2.78 -7.02 16.16
C GLY A 230 -3.74 -6.18 15.34
N LEU A 231 -3.36 -5.94 14.09
CA LEU A 231 -4.18 -5.25 13.10
C LEU A 231 -4.24 -6.09 11.82
N LEU A 232 -5.40 -6.16 11.19
CA LEU A 232 -5.56 -6.68 9.84
C LEU A 232 -6.22 -5.61 9.00
N ASP A 233 -5.45 -4.99 8.11
CA ASP A 233 -5.94 -4.02 7.14
C ASP A 233 -6.22 -4.69 5.81
N ILE A 234 -7.40 -4.45 5.25
CA ILE A 234 -7.80 -4.89 3.91
C ILE A 234 -8.24 -3.66 3.13
N ASN A 235 -7.60 -3.40 2.00
CA ASN A 235 -7.79 -2.19 1.22
C ASN A 235 -8.01 -2.53 -0.26
N TYR A 236 -9.04 -1.95 -0.87
CA TYR A 236 -9.26 -1.99 -2.31
C TYR A 236 -9.21 -0.57 -2.89
N THR A 237 -8.33 -0.35 -3.86
CA THR A 237 -8.14 0.94 -4.52
C THR A 237 -8.20 0.84 -6.03
N GLN A 238 -8.70 1.92 -6.63
CA GLN A 238 -8.68 2.16 -8.06
C GLN A 238 -8.06 3.53 -8.34
N THR A 239 -7.06 3.57 -9.21
CA THR A 239 -6.47 4.81 -9.74
C THR A 239 -6.85 4.96 -11.20
N ARG A 240 -7.53 6.05 -11.55
CA ARG A 240 -7.88 6.41 -12.93
C ARG A 240 -6.93 7.49 -13.41
N PHE A 241 -6.32 7.28 -14.57
CA PHE A 241 -5.33 8.22 -15.09
C PHE A 241 -5.96 9.42 -15.78
N ASP A 242 -5.26 10.55 -15.76
CA ASP A 242 -5.73 11.82 -16.33
C ASP A 242 -5.53 11.88 -17.86
N ILE A 243 -4.49 11.22 -18.37
CA ILE A 243 -4.02 11.33 -19.77
C ILE A 243 -4.10 9.97 -20.49
N LEU A 244 -4.27 8.88 -19.73
CA LEU A 244 -4.28 7.52 -20.26
C LEU A 244 -5.67 6.93 -20.02
N ASP A 245 -6.21 6.21 -21.01
CA ASP A 245 -7.52 5.53 -20.92
C ASP A 245 -7.48 4.27 -20.02
N GLY A 246 -6.42 4.15 -19.22
CA GLY A 246 -6.12 3.00 -18.37
C GLY A 246 -6.48 3.20 -16.90
N SER A 247 -6.28 2.16 -16.11
CA SER A 247 -6.43 2.23 -14.66
C SER A 247 -5.50 1.27 -13.92
N ILE A 248 -5.28 1.55 -12.64
CA ILE A 248 -4.62 0.64 -11.71
C ILE A 248 -5.66 0.18 -10.69
N THR A 249 -5.83 -1.11 -10.55
CA THR A 249 -6.62 -1.72 -9.48
C THR A 249 -5.68 -2.43 -8.53
N ALA A 250 -5.82 -2.19 -7.22
CA ALA A 250 -5.00 -2.82 -6.21
C ALA A 250 -5.84 -3.32 -5.04
N LEU A 251 -5.65 -4.60 -4.69
CA LEU A 251 -6.09 -5.19 -3.43
C LEU A 251 -4.88 -5.36 -2.53
N THR A 252 -4.97 -4.87 -1.30
CA THR A 252 -3.92 -4.98 -0.28
C THR A 252 -4.48 -5.66 0.95
N VAL A 253 -3.73 -6.61 1.51
CA VAL A 253 -4.03 -7.27 2.78
C VAL A 253 -2.79 -7.21 3.64
N SER A 254 -2.89 -6.60 4.82
CA SER A 254 -1.75 -6.32 5.67
C SER A 254 -2.00 -6.68 7.13
N PRO A 255 -1.64 -7.91 7.54
CA PRO A 255 -1.58 -8.27 8.95
C PRO A 255 -0.36 -7.64 9.62
N ARG A 256 -0.57 -7.13 10.83
CA ARG A 256 0.44 -6.49 11.67
C ARG A 256 0.29 -6.99 13.10
N ALA A 257 1.42 -7.17 13.77
CA ALA A 257 1.51 -7.44 15.19
C ALA A 257 2.43 -6.39 15.82
N GLY A 258 1.99 -5.81 16.93
CA GLY A 258 2.69 -4.72 17.56
C GLY A 258 2.72 -4.80 19.06
N TYR A 259 3.62 -3.99 19.60
CA TYR A 259 3.83 -3.83 21.03
C TYR A 259 3.82 -2.35 21.37
N ARG A 260 3.24 -2.03 22.52
CA ARG A 260 3.10 -0.67 23.03
C ARG A 260 4.16 -0.40 24.08
N VAL A 261 4.79 0.77 23.97
CA VAL A 261 5.82 1.22 24.91
C VAL A 261 5.43 2.59 25.45
N ASP A 262 5.37 2.72 26.77
CA ASP A 262 5.27 4.02 27.41
C ASP A 262 6.62 4.76 27.27
N THR A 263 6.59 5.93 26.64
CA THR A 263 7.80 6.71 26.41
C THR A 263 7.86 7.91 27.38
N PRO A 264 8.96 8.05 28.15
CA PRO A 264 9.18 9.28 28.90
C PRO A 264 9.42 10.43 27.91
N GLY A 265 8.87 11.60 28.22
CA GLY A 265 8.99 12.76 27.33
C GLY A 265 10.45 13.16 27.12
N LEU A 266 10.89 13.24 25.87
CA LEU A 266 12.22 13.67 25.47
C LEU A 266 12.25 15.18 25.24
N ARG A 267 12.59 15.92 26.31
CA ARG A 267 12.72 17.40 26.28
C ARG A 267 13.71 17.91 25.23
N ALA A 268 14.75 17.14 24.90
CA ALA A 268 15.78 17.51 23.92
C ALA A 268 15.24 17.70 22.48
N ILE A 269 14.13 17.04 22.14
CA ILE A 269 13.47 17.13 20.83
C ILE A 269 11.99 17.53 20.96
N GLY A 270 11.60 18.08 22.13
CA GLY A 270 10.24 18.58 22.37
C GLY A 270 9.15 17.51 22.40
N LEU A 271 9.49 16.22 22.53
CA LEU A 271 8.51 15.14 22.57
C LEU A 271 7.87 15.04 23.96
N PRO A 272 6.54 15.17 24.10
CA PRO A 272 5.86 14.97 25.37
C PRO A 272 5.94 13.49 25.83
N PRO A 273 5.68 13.18 27.11
CA PRO A 273 5.45 11.82 27.54
C PRO A 273 4.26 11.25 26.78
N GLY A 274 4.38 10.08 26.15
CA GLY A 274 3.34 9.52 25.28
C GLY A 274 3.45 8.02 25.09
N LYS A 275 2.48 7.45 24.37
CA LYS A 275 2.49 6.03 24.00
C LYS A 275 3.08 5.88 22.60
N LEU A 276 4.11 5.05 22.49
CA LEU A 276 4.73 4.67 21.24
C LEU A 276 4.23 3.26 20.88
N ASN A 277 3.50 3.15 19.79
CA ASN A 277 3.09 1.87 19.23
C ASN A 277 4.13 1.46 18.19
N LEU A 278 4.72 0.28 18.35
CA LEU A 278 5.65 -0.31 17.38
C LEU A 278 4.99 -1.55 16.77
N TRP A 279 5.19 -1.81 15.48
CA TRP A 279 4.70 -3.04 14.87
C TRP A 279 5.63 -3.58 13.80
N VAL A 280 5.51 -4.88 13.61
CA VAL A 280 6.02 -5.60 12.45
C VAL A 280 4.82 -6.22 11.73
N GLY A 281 4.92 -6.36 10.42
CA GLY A 281 3.84 -6.93 9.65
C GLY A 281 4.27 -7.40 8.27
N THR A 282 3.29 -7.88 7.52
CA THR A 282 3.46 -8.16 6.11
C THR A 282 2.39 -7.45 5.32
N MET A 283 2.62 -7.29 4.03
CA MET A 283 1.67 -6.70 3.09
C MET A 283 1.64 -7.54 1.84
N TYR A 284 0.55 -8.27 1.64
CA TYR A 284 0.20 -8.85 0.36
C TYR A 284 -0.47 -7.77 -0.51
N GLN A 285 -0.03 -7.64 -1.75
CA GLN A 285 -0.62 -6.72 -2.71
C GLN A 285 -0.80 -7.41 -4.06
N ASN A 286 -2.02 -7.37 -4.59
CA ASN A 286 -2.32 -7.78 -5.96
C ASN A 286 -2.68 -6.53 -6.77
N VAL A 287 -1.82 -6.17 -7.71
CA VAL A 287 -2.00 -4.98 -8.56
C VAL A 287 -2.15 -5.41 -10.00
N GLN A 288 -3.22 -4.95 -10.62
CA GLN A 288 -3.44 -5.04 -12.06
C GLN A 288 -3.34 -3.64 -12.64
N GLN A 289 -2.42 -3.47 -13.60
CA GLN A 289 -2.18 -2.19 -14.24
C GLN A 289 -2.45 -2.34 -15.73
N GLU A 290 -3.28 -1.44 -16.24
CA GLU A 290 -3.53 -1.33 -17.67
C GLU A 290 -3.27 0.13 -18.08
N PHE A 291 -2.35 0.32 -19.02
CA PHE A 291 -2.01 1.63 -19.57
C PHE A 291 -2.40 1.64 -21.05
N LYS A 292 -3.32 2.53 -21.40
CA LYS A 292 -3.81 2.71 -22.77
C LYS A 292 -3.70 4.18 -23.16
N GLY A 293 -3.31 4.46 -24.38
CA GLY A 293 -3.20 5.85 -24.84
C GLY A 293 -2.75 5.97 -26.29
N SER A 294 -2.58 7.21 -26.75
CA SER A 294 -1.99 7.49 -28.05
C SER A 294 -0.47 7.29 -28.01
N LEU A 295 0.09 6.77 -29.10
CA LEU A 295 1.55 6.73 -29.28
C LEU A 295 2.19 8.11 -29.30
N ASN A 296 1.42 9.14 -29.65
CA ASN A 296 1.90 10.53 -29.72
C ASN A 296 2.23 11.10 -28.33
N ASP A 297 1.63 10.56 -27.28
CA ASP A 297 1.81 11.01 -25.89
C ASP A 297 3.01 10.33 -25.20
N LEU A 298 3.67 9.40 -25.89
CA LEU A 298 4.81 8.65 -25.36
C LEU A 298 6.14 9.31 -25.72
N SER A 299 6.98 9.49 -24.70
CA SER A 299 8.36 9.93 -24.89
C SER A 299 9.25 8.75 -25.32
N MET A 300 9.38 8.55 -26.63
CA MET A 300 10.20 7.46 -27.18
C MET A 300 11.66 7.86 -27.44
N PRO A 301 12.60 6.90 -27.38
CA PRO A 301 13.97 7.07 -27.87
C PRO A 301 14.03 7.49 -29.34
N ALA A 302 15.10 8.19 -29.74
CA ALA A 302 15.24 8.77 -31.07
C ALA A 302 15.14 7.74 -32.21
N SER A 303 15.73 6.55 -32.03
CA SER A 303 15.69 5.45 -33.01
C SER A 303 14.26 4.93 -33.25
N LEU A 304 13.49 4.73 -32.17
CA LEU A 304 12.10 4.28 -32.24
C LEU A 304 11.18 5.38 -32.79
N LYS A 305 11.49 6.66 -32.52
CA LYS A 305 10.74 7.82 -33.01
C LYS A 305 10.67 7.89 -34.53
N ALA A 306 11.78 7.62 -35.21
CA ALA A 306 11.82 7.62 -36.68
C ALA A 306 10.95 6.50 -37.26
N LEU A 307 11.04 5.29 -36.69
CA LEU A 307 10.21 4.16 -37.08
C LEU A 307 8.72 4.43 -36.84
N MET A 308 8.39 4.99 -35.69
CA MET A 308 7.01 5.34 -35.34
C MET A 308 6.47 6.50 -36.16
N ALA A 309 7.29 7.47 -36.57
CA ALA A 309 6.87 8.52 -37.51
C ALA A 309 6.49 7.95 -38.89
N MET A 310 7.17 6.89 -39.33
CA MET A 310 6.82 6.17 -40.56
C MET A 310 5.59 5.28 -40.40
N ALA A 311 5.41 4.65 -39.23
CA ALA A 311 4.33 3.71 -38.95
C ALA A 311 3.05 4.38 -38.40
N ASN A 312 3.10 5.63 -37.95
CA ASN A 312 1.97 6.37 -37.39
C ASN A 312 1.72 7.67 -38.18
N GLN A 313 1.77 7.61 -39.51
CA GLN A 313 1.62 8.79 -40.38
C GLN A 313 0.28 9.54 -40.17
N LYS A 314 -0.78 8.79 -39.82
CA LYS A 314 -2.12 9.34 -39.59
C LYS A 314 -2.34 9.83 -38.15
N GLY A 315 -1.39 9.60 -37.25
CA GLY A 315 -1.52 9.93 -35.83
C GLY A 315 -2.52 9.06 -35.05
N GLU A 316 -3.09 8.01 -35.67
CA GLU A 316 -4.11 7.13 -35.11
C GLU A 316 -3.53 6.00 -34.24
N GLY A 317 -2.20 5.89 -34.15
CA GLY A 317 -1.49 4.86 -33.43
C GLY A 317 -1.77 4.88 -31.92
N ARG A 318 -2.08 3.71 -31.36
CA ARG A 318 -2.42 3.51 -29.94
C ARG A 318 -1.60 2.37 -29.34
N PHE A 319 -1.39 2.44 -28.03
CA PHE A 319 -0.77 1.38 -27.24
C PHE A 319 -1.72 0.82 -26.18
N ASP A 320 -1.53 -0.45 -25.84
CA ASP A 320 -2.16 -1.13 -24.70
C ASP A 320 -1.09 -1.96 -23.98
N VAL A 321 -0.82 -1.61 -22.73
CA VAL A 321 0.21 -2.24 -21.91
C VAL A 321 -0.41 -2.77 -20.63
N LYS A 322 -0.27 -4.08 -20.40
CA LYS A 322 -0.76 -4.78 -19.20
C LYS A 322 0.39 -5.24 -18.35
N GLN A 323 0.33 -4.94 -17.06
CA GLN A 323 1.42 -5.20 -16.12
C GLN A 323 0.90 -5.63 -14.74
N HIS A 324 1.75 -6.30 -13.97
CA HIS A 324 1.50 -6.64 -12.57
C HIS A 324 2.78 -6.59 -11.74
N LEU A 325 2.64 -6.69 -10.42
CA LEU A 325 3.80 -6.79 -9.54
C LEU A 325 4.57 -8.09 -9.77
N GLN A 326 5.90 -7.99 -9.77
CA GLN A 326 6.77 -9.17 -9.75
C GLN A 326 6.65 -9.94 -8.43
N SER A 327 6.54 -9.20 -7.32
CA SER A 327 6.45 -9.79 -5.97
C SER A 327 5.27 -9.19 -5.20
N PRO A 328 4.29 -10.01 -4.80
CA PRO A 328 3.11 -9.49 -4.12
C PRO A 328 3.35 -9.19 -2.63
N TRP A 329 4.31 -9.87 -2.01
CA TRP A 329 4.58 -9.78 -0.57
C TRP A 329 5.66 -8.75 -0.24
N ASN A 330 5.45 -8.04 0.87
CA ASN A 330 6.42 -7.14 1.46
C ASN A 330 6.45 -7.28 2.99
N ILE A 331 7.59 -7.02 3.62
CA ILE A 331 7.70 -6.94 5.08
C ILE A 331 7.55 -5.49 5.50
N LEU A 332 6.90 -5.25 6.64
CA LEU A 332 6.63 -3.94 7.20
C LEU A 332 7.24 -3.79 8.59
N LEU A 333 7.78 -2.62 8.86
CA LEU A 333 8.16 -2.15 10.20
C LEU A 333 7.59 -0.75 10.37
N GLY A 334 6.83 -0.51 11.42
CA GLY A 334 6.25 0.80 11.65
C GLY A 334 6.22 1.23 13.11
N ALA A 335 6.01 2.51 13.26
CA ALA A 335 5.89 3.19 14.53
C ALA A 335 4.78 4.24 14.44
N GLN A 336 4.01 4.39 15.52
CA GLN A 336 2.98 5.41 15.66
C GLN A 336 3.15 6.06 17.01
N TYR A 337 3.14 7.37 17.01
CA TYR A 337 3.22 8.19 18.20
C TYR A 337 1.93 9.00 18.35
N SER A 338 1.26 8.80 19.47
CA SER A 338 0.05 9.53 19.83
C SER A 338 0.43 10.80 20.58
N MET A 339 0.39 11.93 19.89
CA MET A 339 0.73 13.22 20.47
C MET A 339 -0.37 13.72 21.40
N THR A 340 -1.63 13.40 21.11
CA THR A 340 -2.82 13.71 21.92
C THR A 340 -3.85 12.60 21.74
N LYS A 341 -4.95 12.64 22.51
CA LYS A 341 -6.10 11.73 22.30
C LYS A 341 -6.76 11.86 20.92
N HIS A 342 -6.48 12.96 20.23
CA HIS A 342 -7.06 13.26 18.93
C HIS A 342 -6.06 13.04 17.80
N PHE A 343 -4.77 13.29 18.01
CA PHE A 343 -3.78 13.36 16.94
C PHE A 343 -2.71 12.28 17.04
N ASN A 344 -2.53 11.57 15.92
CA ASN A 344 -1.55 10.50 15.78
C ASN A 344 -0.67 10.74 14.56
N LEU A 345 0.60 10.42 14.73
CA LEU A 345 1.56 10.41 13.64
C LEU A 345 2.12 8.99 13.50
N ALA A 346 1.95 8.39 12.35
CA ALA A 346 2.46 7.07 12.03
C ALA A 346 3.48 7.13 10.89
N THR A 347 4.47 6.26 10.96
CA THR A 347 5.44 6.01 9.89
C THR A 347 5.61 4.49 9.72
N GLU A 348 5.60 4.02 8.48
CA GLU A 348 5.79 2.61 8.15
C GLU A 348 6.81 2.48 7.02
N LEU A 349 7.77 1.59 7.21
CA LEU A 349 8.79 1.23 6.25
C LEU A 349 8.48 -0.17 5.71
N GLY A 350 8.53 -0.33 4.40
CA GLY A 350 8.42 -1.62 3.74
C GLY A 350 9.72 -2.01 3.05
N PHE A 351 10.11 -3.27 3.15
CA PHE A 351 11.36 -3.81 2.60
C PHE A 351 11.24 -5.30 2.24
N ALA A 352 12.28 -5.81 1.56
CA ALA A 352 12.37 -7.03 0.75
C ALA A 352 12.34 -6.66 -0.74
N GLU A 353 11.45 -7.24 -1.54
CA GLU A 353 11.37 -6.99 -2.99
C GLU A 353 10.79 -5.60 -3.33
N ARG A 354 10.00 -5.05 -2.41
CA ARG A 354 9.38 -3.72 -2.52
C ARG A 354 9.89 -2.80 -1.42
N HIS A 355 10.38 -1.62 -1.83
CA HIS A 355 10.75 -0.59 -0.87
C HIS A 355 9.63 0.44 -0.79
N SER A 356 9.10 0.67 0.41
CA SER A 356 8.06 1.66 0.63
C SER A 356 8.30 2.46 1.90
N ILE A 357 7.85 3.71 1.88
CA ILE A 357 7.78 4.57 3.06
C ILE A 357 6.38 5.17 3.07
N MET A 358 5.69 5.02 4.20
CA MET A 358 4.41 5.67 4.47
C MET A 358 4.56 6.59 5.67
N VAL A 359 4.02 7.80 5.57
CA VAL A 359 3.83 8.73 6.69
C VAL A 359 2.36 9.11 6.73
N SER A 360 1.76 9.05 7.91
CA SER A 360 0.33 9.32 8.10
C SER A 360 0.12 10.20 9.32
N GLY A 361 -0.68 11.25 9.17
CA GLY A 361 -1.21 12.04 10.26
C GLY A 361 -2.71 11.83 10.36
N GLU A 362 -3.22 11.50 11.54
CA GLU A 362 -4.63 11.16 11.77
C GLU A 362 -5.19 12.02 12.91
N TYR A 363 -6.36 12.60 12.69
CA TYR A 363 -7.14 13.33 13.69
C TYR A 363 -8.47 12.62 13.94
N ARG A 364 -8.79 12.29 15.19
CA ARG A 364 -10.05 11.64 15.59
C ARG A 364 -10.92 12.50 16.51
N PHE A 365 -12.25 12.41 16.39
CA PHE A 365 -13.23 13.21 17.16
C PHE A 365 -14.52 12.47 17.51
#